data_AF-A0A952SSF8-F1
#
_entry.id   AF-A0A952SSF8-F1
#
_cell.length_a   1.000
_cell.length_b   1.000
_cell.length_c   1.000
_cell.angle_alpha   90.00
_cell.angle_beta   90.00
_cell.angle_gamma   90.00
#
_symmetry.space_group_name_H-M   'P 1'
#
loop_
_entity.id
_entity.type
_entity.pdbx_description
1 polymer ?
#
loop_
_entity_poly.entity_id
_entity_poly.type
_entity_poly.pdbx_seq_one_letter_code
_entity_poly.pdbx_strand_id
1 'polypeptide(L)' 'MATPNIKEEAHRLIEKLPANSTWEDLVHEIYVRQTIEAGLADSQAGRTTGVEQVRSSFGLPV' A
#
# COMPACT_ATOMS: atom_id res chain seq x y z
N MET A 1 13.40 12.25 8.02
CA MET A 1 12.22 12.37 8.90
C MET A 1 12.06 11.05 9.62
N ALA A 2 11.81 11.04 10.93
CA ALA A 2 11.64 9.80 11.68
C ALA A 2 10.37 9.09 11.20
N THR A 3 10.48 7.80 10.89
CA THR A 3 9.31 6.98 10.59
C THR A 3 8.45 6.92 11.86
N PRO A 4 7.18 7.36 11.81
CA PRO A 4 6.29 7.29 12.97
C PRO A 4 6.18 5.85 13.44
N ASN A 5 6.19 5.64 14.76
CA ASN A 5 6.10 4.28 15.28
C ASN A 5 4.69 3.70 15.04
N ILE A 6 4.56 2.37 15.05
CA ILE A 6 3.31 1.67 14.73
C ILE A 6 2.10 2.15 15.54
N LYS A 7 2.29 2.61 16.78
CA LYS A 7 1.18 3.10 17.62
C LYS A 7 0.64 4.43 17.13
N GLU A 8 1.53 5.40 16.87
CA GLU A 8 1.15 6.71 16.34
C GLU A 8 0.39 6.57 15.02
N GLU A 9 0.82 5.60 14.23
CA GLU A 9 0.31 5.40 12.91
C GLU A 9 -1.03 4.64 12.89
N ALA A 10 -1.20 3.68 13.79
CA ALA A 10 -2.49 3.06 14.06
C ALA A 10 -3.51 4.10 14.56
N HIS A 11 -3.11 5.01 15.45
CA HIS A 11 -3.97 6.11 15.88
C HIS A 11 -4.42 6.98 14.71
N ARG A 12 -3.49 7.42 13.83
CA ARG A 12 -3.83 8.21 12.64
C ARG A 12 -4.78 7.49 11.69
N LEU A 13 -4.66 6.17 11.57
CA LEU A 13 -5.55 5.37 10.75
C LEU A 13 -6.97 5.38 11.34
N ILE A 14 -7.09 5.14 12.65
CA ILE A 14 -8.39 5.15 13.36
C ILE A 14 -9.06 6.53 13.27
N GLU A 15 -8.31 7.62 13.43
CA GLU A 15 -8.85 9.00 13.33
C GLU A 15 -9.43 9.34 11.94
N LYS A 16 -9.00 8.63 10.89
CA LYS A 16 -9.51 8.84 9.53
C LYS A 16 -10.73 7.99 9.20
N LEU A 17 -11.02 6.97 10.01
CA LEU A 17 -12.17 6.11 9.77
C LEU A 17 -13.48 6.83 10.07
N PRO A 18 -14.53 6.66 9.24
CA PRO A 18 -15.88 7.05 9.60
C PRO A 18 -16.33 6.48 10.96
N ALA A 19 -17.16 7.23 11.68
CA ALA A 19 -17.65 6.80 13.00
C ALA A 19 -18.50 5.50 12.96
N ASN A 20 -19.05 5.16 11.80
CA ASN A 20 -19.82 3.95 11.55
C ASN A 20 -18.98 2.81 10.95
N SER A 21 -17.66 2.96 10.87
CA SER A 21 -16.77 1.90 10.39
C SER A 21 -16.81 0.68 11.29
N THR A 22 -16.71 -0.47 10.65
CA THR A 22 -16.70 -1.79 11.27
C THR A 22 -15.27 -2.29 11.47
N TRP A 23 -15.12 -3.43 12.15
CA TRP A 23 -13.85 -4.13 12.24
C TRP A 23 -13.31 -4.57 10.88
N GLU A 24 -14.20 -4.88 9.93
CA GLU A 24 -13.80 -5.26 8.57
C GLU A 24 -13.17 -4.07 7.83
N ASP A 25 -13.75 -2.88 7.96
CA ASP A 25 -13.21 -1.64 7.38
C ASP A 25 -11.81 -1.33 7.95
N LEU A 26 -11.64 -1.48 9.27
CA LEU A 26 -10.34 -1.28 9.92
C LEU A 26 -9.28 -2.27 9.38
N VAL A 27 -9.63 -3.56 9.25
CA VAL A 27 -8.72 -4.57 8.70
C VAL A 27 -8.38 -4.26 7.24
N HIS A 28 -9.35 -3.81 6.45
CA HIS A 28 -9.14 -3.39 5.08
C HIS A 28 -8.10 -2.27 4.98
N GLU A 29 -8.25 -1.20 5.76
CA GLU A 29 -7.30 -0.08 5.77
C GLU A 29 -5.89 -0.52 6.20
N ILE A 30 -5.80 -1.42 7.19
CA ILE A 30 -4.52 -2.00 7.61
C ILE A 30 -3.87 -2.78 6.46
N TYR A 31 -4.65 -3.55 5.69
CA TYR A 31 -4.16 -4.29 4.54
C TYR A 31 -3.67 -3.35 3.43
N VAL A 32 -4.47 -2.35 3.06
CA VAL A 32 -4.11 -1.32 2.05
C VAL A 32 -2.78 -0.68 2.40
N ARG A 33 -2.60 -0.28 3.66
CA ARG A 33 -1.35 0.30 4.13
C ARG A 33 -0.15 -0.63 3.95
N GLN A 34 -0.27 -1.88 4.39
CA GLN A 34 0.80 -2.87 4.25
C GLN A 34 1.17 -3.09 2.78
N THR A 35 0.17 -3.16 1.89
CA THR A 35 0.40 -3.29 0.45
C THR A 35 1.16 -2.10 -0.13
N ILE A 36 0.84 -0.87 0.30
CA ILE A 36 1.57 0.34 -0.13
C ILE A 36 3.01 0.31 0.36
N GLU A 37 3.25 0.00 1.63
CA GLU A 37 4.59 -0.05 2.21
C GLU A 37 5.46 -1.14 1.54
N ALA A 38 4.87 -2.31 1.27
CA ALA A 38 5.53 -3.38 0.53
C ALA A 38 5.86 -2.95 -0.92
N GLY A 39 4.91 -2.36 -1.63
CA GLY A 39 5.12 -1.87 -3.00
C GLY A 39 6.18 -0.77 -3.08
N LEU A 40 6.22 0.13 -2.09
CA LEU A 40 7.26 1.15 -2.00
C LEU A 40 8.64 0.52 -1.76
N ALA A 41 8.72 -0.48 -0.87
CA ALA A 41 9.96 -1.22 -0.62
C ALA A 41 10.44 -1.99 -1.85
N ASP A 42 9.53 -2.62 -2.60
CA ASP A 42 9.82 -3.27 -3.88
C ASP A 42 10.35 -2.27 -4.90
N SER A 43 9.70 -1.11 -5.04
CA SER A 43 10.14 -0.05 -5.93
C SER A 43 11.54 0.48 -5.58
N GLN A 44 11.80 0.72 -4.29
CA GLN A 44 13.12 1.20 -3.83
C GLN A 44 14.22 0.15 -4.03
N ALA A 45 13.87 -1.13 -3.91
CA ALA A 45 14.79 -2.24 -4.15
C ALA A 45 14.95 -2.61 -5.63
N GLY A 46 14.28 -1.91 -6.55
CA GLY A 46 14.32 -2.20 -7.98
C GLY A 46 13.61 -3.51 -8.37
N ARG A 47 12.75 -4.06 -7.49
CA ARG A 47 11.89 -5.22 -7.78
C ARG A 47 10.67 -4.78 -8.59
N THR A 48 10.92 -4.20 -9.76
CA THR A 48 9.89 -3.69 -10.67
C THR A 48 9.98 -4.38 -12.03
N THR A 49 8.91 -4.30 -12.81
CA THR A 49 8.89 -4.81 -14.19
C THR A 49 8.78 -3.63 -15.15
N GLY A 50 9.61 -3.61 -16.19
CA GLY A 50 9.61 -2.55 -17.19
C GLY A 50 8.30 -2.51 -17.97
N VAL A 51 7.87 -1.31 -18.37
CA VAL A 51 6.58 -1.10 -19.06
C VAL A 51 6.46 -1.92 -20.34
N GLU A 52 7.53 -2.00 -21.14
CA GLU A 52 7.56 -2.80 -22.37
C GLU A 52 7.33 -4.29 -22.10
N GLN A 53 7.95 -4.82 -21.04
CA GLN A 53 7.80 -6.22 -20.63
C GLN A 53 6.39 -6.52 -20.14
N VAL A 54 5.80 -5.61 -19.35
CA VAL A 54 4.40 -5.72 -18.91
C VAL A 54 3.47 -5.73 -20.13
N ARG A 55 3.62 -4.77 -21.04
CA ARG A 55 2.77 -4.66 -22.26
C ARG A 55 2.86 -5.91 -23.12
N SER A 56 4.08 -6.41 -23.35
CA SER A 56 4.31 -7.66 -24.09
C SER A 56 3.61 -8.86 -23.44
N SER A 57 3.65 -8.96 -22.10
CA SER A 57 3.01 -10.05 -21.35
C SER A 57 1.48 -10.08 -21.48
N PHE A 58 0.88 -8.93 -21.78
CA PHE A 58 -0.55 -8.78 -22.04
C PHE A 58 -0.91 -8.68 -23.54
N GLY A 59 0.05 -8.90 -24.45
CA GLY A 59 -0.19 -8.81 -25.90
C GLY A 59 -0.44 -7.39 -26.42
N LEU A 60 -0.01 -6.37 -25.67
CA LEU A 60 -0.16 -4.96 -26.03
C LEU A 60 1.05 -4.48 -26.86
N PRO A 61 0.87 -3.53 -27.80
CA PRO A 61 1.98 -2.98 -28.57
C PRO A 61 3.01 -2.33 -27.65
N VAL A 62 4.29 -2.58 -27.81
CA VAL A 62 5.35 -1.91 -27.04
C VAL A 62 5.49 -0.44 -27.44
#